data_AF-A0A814LV23-F1
#
_entry.id   AF-A0A814LV23-F1
#
_cell.length_a   1.000
_cell.length_b   1.000
_cell.length_c   1.000
_cell.angle_alpha   90.00
_cell.angle_beta   90.00
_cell.angle_gamma   90.00
#
_symmetry.space_group_name_H-M   'P 1'
#
loop_
_entity.id
_entity.type
_entity.pdbx_description
1 polymer ?
#
loop_
_entity_poly.entity_id
_entity_poly.type
_entity_poly.pdbx_seq_one_letter_code
_entity_poly.pdbx_strand_id
1 'polypeptide(L)'
;MSAWITNWEYVPQSDFSTFILARTAPLSYGECNCGLSFKCTQSSGDMMSGCYPLESILQTKLYCFYDQNCIDSNGNFTSLNMSTLEKSQFNLDSTIESILNNLMIEEYKTNLSYENYFNQCQPLLCSYSYIKTHDLTQTIISLISLYGGLVIITRCLTIIFVKIYQHEKNRINPEALQQNI
;
A
#
# COMPACT_ATOMS: atom_id res chain seq x y z
N MET A 1 -10.14 -19.41 7.40
CA MET A 1 -9.23 -18.97 6.32
C MET A 1 -7.93 -18.45 6.92
N SER A 2 -6.78 -19.03 6.56
CA SER A 2 -5.47 -18.72 7.14
C SER A 2 -4.91 -17.40 6.60
N ALA A 3 -4.54 -16.50 7.50
CA ALA A 3 -4.00 -15.17 7.22
C ALA A 3 -2.57 -15.16 6.62
N TRP A 4 -2.06 -16.30 6.13
CA TRP A 4 -0.63 -16.49 5.80
C TRP A 4 -0.38 -17.19 4.45
N ILE A 5 -1.39 -17.38 3.61
CA ILE A 5 -1.19 -17.95 2.27
C ILE A 5 -0.76 -16.83 1.32
N THR A 6 0.41 -16.98 0.69
CA THR A 6 0.88 -16.08 -0.37
C THR A 6 0.10 -16.35 -1.66
N ASN A 7 -0.03 -15.34 -2.54
CA ASN A 7 -0.63 -15.49 -3.89
C ASN A 7 0.14 -16.41 -4.85
N TRP A 8 1.12 -17.13 -4.34
CA TRP A 8 2.03 -18.02 -5.05
C TRP A 8 2.16 -19.30 -4.26
N GLU A 9 2.12 -20.43 -4.97
CA GLU A 9 2.31 -21.77 -4.44
C GLU A 9 3.53 -22.45 -5.08
N TYR A 10 4.14 -23.38 -4.35
CA TYR A 10 5.18 -24.24 -4.90
C TYR A 10 4.55 -25.45 -5.56
N VAL A 11 4.80 -25.62 -6.85
CA VAL A 11 4.33 -26.77 -7.63
C VAL A 11 5.51 -27.71 -7.87
N PRO A 12 5.45 -28.97 -7.41
CA PRO A 12 6.50 -29.95 -7.68
C PRO A 12 6.50 -30.28 -9.17
N GLN A 13 7.63 -30.09 -9.83
CA GLN A 13 7.84 -30.54 -11.20
C GLN A 13 8.52 -31.91 -11.15
N SER A 14 7.77 -32.97 -11.48
CA SER A 14 8.31 -34.32 -11.58
C SER A 14 9.14 -34.44 -12.85
N ASP A 15 10.42 -34.07 -12.80
CA ASP A 15 11.35 -34.37 -13.87
C ASP A 15 12.70 -34.83 -13.28
N PHE A 16 13.09 -36.05 -13.70
CA PHE A 16 14.29 -36.81 -13.35
C PHE A 16 14.40 -37.41 -11.95
N SER A 17 14.75 -38.69 -11.95
CA SER A 17 14.70 -39.68 -10.85
C SER A 17 15.58 -39.40 -9.61
N THR A 18 16.13 -38.19 -9.45
CA THR A 18 17.07 -37.86 -8.36
C THR A 18 17.00 -36.43 -7.81
N PHE A 19 16.22 -35.51 -8.39
CA PHE A 19 16.05 -34.14 -7.87
C PHE A 19 14.60 -33.67 -7.96
N ILE A 20 14.04 -33.09 -6.88
CA ILE A 20 12.75 -32.39 -6.93
C ILE A 20 13.03 -30.93 -7.27
N LEU A 21 12.68 -30.52 -8.50
CA LEU A 21 12.62 -29.11 -8.86
C LEU A 21 11.25 -28.56 -8.43
N ALA A 22 11.26 -27.59 -7.53
CA ALA A 22 10.05 -26.84 -7.18
C ALA A 22 10.01 -25.56 -8.01
N ARG A 23 8.90 -25.35 -8.73
CA ARG A 23 8.63 -24.07 -9.40
C ARG A 23 7.57 -23.31 -8.61
N THR A 24 7.60 -21.98 -8.66
CA THR A 24 6.49 -21.18 -8.15
C THR A 24 5.45 -20.98 -9.25
N ALA A 25 4.18 -21.13 -8.90
CA ALA A 25 3.06 -20.76 -9.75
C ALA A 25 2.13 -19.83 -8.97
N PRO A 26 1.51 -18.84 -9.62
CA PRO A 26 0.52 -18.01 -8.96
C PRO A 26 -0.75 -18.83 -8.70
N LEU A 27 -1.41 -18.56 -7.57
CA LEU A 27 -2.72 -19.11 -7.29
C LEU A 27 -3.72 -18.64 -8.37
N SER A 28 -4.65 -19.52 -8.74
CA SER A 28 -5.68 -19.21 -9.72
C SER A 28 -7.07 -19.56 -9.19
N TYR A 29 -8.01 -18.67 -9.46
CA TYR A 29 -9.43 -18.81 -9.13
C TYR A 29 -10.18 -18.88 -10.46
N GLY A 30 -10.48 -20.10 -10.92
CA GLY A 30 -11.01 -20.34 -12.26
C GLY A 30 -10.02 -19.91 -13.36
N GLU A 31 -10.44 -19.04 -14.27
CA GLU A 31 -9.57 -18.46 -15.31
C GLU A 31 -8.75 -17.25 -14.82
N CYS A 32 -8.97 -16.79 -13.58
CA CYS A 32 -8.35 -15.58 -13.06
C CYS A 32 -7.07 -15.89 -12.26
N ASN A 33 -5.96 -15.27 -12.64
CA ASN A 33 -4.63 -15.52 -12.08
C ASN A 33 -4.20 -14.42 -11.10
N CYS A 34 -3.84 -14.80 -9.87
CA CYS A 34 -3.44 -13.88 -8.80
C CYS A 34 -2.13 -13.11 -9.08
N GLY A 35 -1.29 -13.61 -10.00
CA GLY A 35 -0.10 -12.92 -10.48
C GLY A 35 -0.39 -11.84 -11.52
N LEU A 36 -1.56 -11.86 -12.16
CA LEU A 36 -1.97 -10.89 -13.19
C LEU A 36 -3.00 -9.89 -12.69
N SER A 37 -3.89 -10.30 -11.79
CA SER A 37 -4.93 -9.44 -11.25
C SER A 37 -5.15 -9.71 -9.77
N PHE A 38 -5.18 -8.65 -8.97
CA PHE A 38 -5.50 -8.72 -7.55
C PHE A 38 -7.01 -8.91 -7.28
N LYS A 39 -7.86 -8.61 -8.27
CA LYS A 39 -9.32 -8.67 -8.16
C LYS A 39 -9.92 -10.07 -8.31
N CYS A 40 -9.10 -11.08 -8.56
CA CYS A 40 -9.59 -12.43 -8.74
C CYS A 40 -10.20 -12.95 -7.44
N THR A 41 -11.46 -13.36 -7.54
CA THR A 41 -12.24 -13.95 -6.45
C THR A 41 -13.02 -15.15 -6.98
N GLN A 42 -13.41 -16.03 -6.06
CA GLN A 42 -14.26 -17.17 -6.28
C GLN A 42 -15.14 -17.37 -5.06
N SER A 43 -16.40 -17.77 -5.30
CA SER A 43 -17.30 -18.20 -4.24
C SER A 43 -16.74 -19.44 -3.54
N SER A 44 -16.51 -19.31 -2.24
CA SER A 44 -16.18 -20.40 -1.33
C SER A 44 -17.41 -20.64 -0.45
N GLY A 45 -18.49 -21.11 -1.09
CA GLY A 45 -19.83 -21.13 -0.49
C GLY A 45 -20.47 -19.74 -0.52
N ASP A 46 -21.01 -19.30 0.60
CA ASP A 46 -21.72 -18.02 0.72
C ASP A 46 -20.78 -16.81 0.93
N MET A 47 -19.49 -17.05 1.19
CA MET A 47 -18.45 -16.01 1.27
C MET A 47 -17.53 -16.06 0.04
N MET A 48 -17.06 -14.90 -0.41
CA MET A 48 -16.07 -14.84 -1.47
C MET A 48 -14.68 -15.08 -0.88
N SER A 49 -13.87 -15.81 -1.63
CA SER A 49 -12.43 -16.01 -1.41
C SER A 49 -11.69 -15.46 -2.62
N GLY A 50 -10.41 -15.14 -2.48
CA GLY A 50 -9.72 -14.44 -3.56
C GLY A 50 -8.25 -14.24 -3.24
N CYS A 51 -7.54 -13.65 -4.18
CA CYS A 51 -6.10 -13.39 -4.02
C CYS A 51 -5.83 -12.41 -2.89
N TYR A 52 -6.76 -11.48 -2.66
CA TYR A 52 -6.66 -10.51 -1.57
C TYR A 52 -7.87 -10.66 -0.65
N PRO A 53 -7.66 -10.79 0.67
CA PRO A 53 -8.75 -10.83 1.63
C PRO A 53 -9.67 -9.61 1.53
N LEU A 54 -9.10 -8.43 1.25
CA LEU A 54 -9.88 -7.20 1.07
C LEU A 54 -10.85 -7.30 -0.12
N GLU A 55 -10.38 -7.73 -1.29
CA GLU A 55 -11.22 -7.92 -2.48
C GLU A 55 -12.30 -8.98 -2.25
N SER A 56 -11.94 -10.03 -1.52
CA SER A 56 -12.87 -11.09 -1.13
C SER A 56 -13.99 -10.52 -0.23
N ILE A 57 -13.64 -9.72 0.77
CA ILE A 57 -14.61 -9.07 1.67
C ILE A 57 -15.49 -8.09 0.90
N LEU A 58 -14.90 -7.24 0.06
CA LEU A 58 -15.62 -6.25 -0.74
C LEU A 58 -16.70 -6.87 -1.62
N GLN A 59 -16.38 -8.02 -2.24
CA GLN A 59 -17.30 -8.73 -3.12
C GLN A 59 -18.25 -9.68 -2.38
N THR A 60 -18.03 -9.93 -1.08
CA THR A 60 -18.95 -10.72 -0.26
C THR A 60 -20.22 -9.92 0.00
N LYS A 61 -21.36 -10.62 -0.05
CA LYS A 61 -22.67 -10.05 0.25
C LYS A 61 -22.87 -9.91 1.75
N LEU A 62 -23.62 -8.89 2.15
CA LEU A 62 -23.82 -8.53 3.55
C LEU A 62 -24.55 -9.64 4.35
N TYR A 63 -25.48 -10.39 3.73
CA TYR A 63 -26.26 -11.41 4.43
C TYR A 63 -25.41 -12.44 5.18
N CYS A 64 -24.24 -12.80 4.62
CA CYS A 64 -23.35 -13.77 5.25
C CYS A 64 -22.88 -13.32 6.64
N PHE A 65 -22.71 -12.01 6.87
CA PHE A 65 -22.29 -11.48 8.16
C PHE A 65 -23.40 -11.49 9.22
N TYR A 66 -24.64 -11.76 8.81
CA TYR A 66 -25.81 -11.84 9.69
C TYR A 66 -26.34 -13.27 9.85
N ASP A 67 -25.78 -14.24 9.11
CA ASP A 67 -26.13 -15.66 9.24
C ASP A 67 -24.96 -16.44 9.86
N GLN A 68 -25.19 -16.97 11.06
CA GLN A 68 -24.20 -17.76 11.79
C GLN A 68 -23.75 -18.99 10.99
N ASN A 69 -24.63 -19.60 10.19
CA ASN A 69 -24.27 -20.75 9.37
C ASN A 69 -23.26 -20.38 8.27
N CYS A 70 -23.37 -19.17 7.73
CA CYS A 70 -22.44 -18.66 6.72
C CYS A 70 -21.05 -18.36 7.29
N ILE A 71 -21.01 -17.85 8.52
CA ILE A 71 -19.75 -17.59 9.22
C ILE A 71 -19.10 -18.91 9.64
N ASP A 72 -19.91 -19.83 10.18
CA ASP A 72 -19.45 -21.11 10.73
C ASP A 72 -18.92 -22.07 9.65
N SER A 73 -19.36 -21.93 8.39
CA SER A 73 -18.79 -22.69 7.27
C SER A 73 -17.30 -22.40 7.04
N ASN A 74 -16.77 -21.28 7.56
CA ASN A 74 -15.40 -20.82 7.32
C ASN A 74 -14.51 -20.85 8.58
N GLY A 75 -15.04 -21.32 9.72
CA GLY A 75 -14.35 -21.47 11.00
C GLY A 75 -15.31 -21.49 12.19
N ASN A 76 -14.86 -21.87 13.38
CA ASN A 76 -15.72 -21.82 14.58
C ASN A 76 -15.65 -20.40 15.16
N PHE A 77 -16.58 -19.53 14.77
CA PHE A 77 -16.62 -18.14 15.24
C PHE A 77 -17.69 -17.98 16.31
N THR A 78 -17.42 -17.16 17.34
CA THR A 78 -18.42 -16.86 18.36
C THR A 78 -19.58 -16.11 17.73
N SER A 79 -20.81 -16.55 18.03
CA SER A 79 -22.02 -15.91 17.51
C SER A 79 -22.11 -14.45 17.91
N LEU A 80 -22.18 -13.57 16.92
CA LEU A 80 -22.49 -12.16 17.14
C LEU A 80 -24.00 -12.04 17.26
N ASN A 81 -24.51 -11.80 18.47
CA ASN A 81 -25.90 -11.41 18.70
C ASN A 81 -26.09 -9.97 18.19
N MET A 82 -26.18 -9.81 16.87
CA MET A 82 -26.38 -8.53 16.21
C MET A 82 -27.88 -8.36 15.94
N SER A 83 -28.49 -7.30 16.47
CA SER A 83 -29.85 -6.93 16.06
C SER A 83 -29.79 -6.26 14.70
N THR A 84 -30.60 -6.73 13.75
CA THR A 84 -30.78 -6.07 12.47
C THR A 84 -31.44 -4.71 12.67
N LEU A 85 -30.99 -3.71 11.90
CA LEU A 85 -31.64 -2.40 11.90
C LEU A 85 -33.01 -2.55 11.23
N GLU A 86 -34.09 -2.12 11.90
CA GLU A 86 -35.47 -2.29 11.39
C GLU A 86 -35.69 -1.62 10.03
N LYS A 87 -34.88 -0.62 9.69
CA LYS A 87 -34.89 0.09 8.41
C LYS A 87 -33.47 0.48 8.03
N SER A 88 -32.86 -0.30 7.13
CA SER A 88 -31.62 0.08 6.43
C SER A 88 -31.96 0.43 4.99
N GLN A 89 -31.20 1.35 4.39
CA GLN A 89 -31.29 1.59 2.95
C GLN A 89 -30.59 0.49 2.13
N PHE A 90 -29.72 -0.30 2.76
CA PHE A 90 -28.95 -1.36 2.11
C PHE A 90 -29.67 -2.70 2.28
N ASN A 91 -29.84 -3.41 1.17
CA ASN A 91 -30.35 -4.78 1.19
C ASN A 91 -29.25 -5.74 1.71
N LEU A 92 -29.62 -6.80 2.43
CA LEU A 92 -28.71 -7.89 2.81
C LEU A 92 -28.05 -8.56 1.59
N ASP A 93 -28.69 -8.51 0.42
CA ASP A 93 -28.09 -8.99 -0.84
C ASP A 93 -27.01 -8.07 -1.44
N SER A 94 -26.85 -6.86 -0.90
CA SER A 94 -25.83 -5.92 -1.38
C SER A 94 -24.42 -6.36 -0.99
N THR A 95 -23.44 -6.06 -1.84
CA THR A 95 -22.02 -6.29 -1.54
C THR A 95 -21.48 -5.20 -0.63
N ILE A 96 -20.46 -5.54 0.16
CA ILE A 96 -19.78 -4.56 1.02
C ILE A 96 -19.20 -3.40 0.18
N GLU A 97 -18.70 -3.70 -1.03
CA GLU A 97 -18.23 -2.68 -1.97
C GLU A 97 -19.31 -1.65 -2.30
N SER A 98 -20.54 -2.10 -2.58
CA SER A 98 -21.66 -1.20 -2.87
C SER A 98 -22.03 -0.33 -1.66
N ILE A 99 -21.90 -0.85 -0.44
CA ILE A 99 -22.17 -0.10 0.79
C ILE A 99 -21.08 0.96 1.01
N LEU A 100 -19.82 0.60 0.83
CA LEU A 100 -18.68 1.52 0.95
C LEU A 100 -18.66 2.61 -0.11
N ASN A 101 -19.06 2.30 -1.35
CA ASN A 101 -19.19 3.29 -2.42
C ASN A 101 -20.26 4.36 -2.09
N ASN A 102 -21.23 4.03 -1.24
CA ASN A 102 -22.22 4.97 -0.69
C ASN A 102 -21.84 5.50 0.70
N LEU A 103 -20.56 5.39 1.07
CA LEU A 103 -19.98 5.86 2.33
C LEU A 103 -20.67 5.28 3.58
N MET A 104 -21.37 4.15 3.43
CA MET A 104 -22.16 3.51 4.49
C MET A 104 -23.23 4.43 5.11
N ILE A 105 -23.68 5.46 4.39
CA ILE A 105 -24.64 6.44 4.92
C ILE A 105 -26.04 5.85 4.90
N GLU A 106 -26.69 5.63 6.05
CA GLU A 106 -28.05 5.07 6.12
C GLU A 106 -29.17 6.10 5.84
N GLU A 107 -29.00 7.34 6.31
CA GLU A 107 -29.98 8.41 6.12
C GLU A 107 -29.31 9.78 6.14
N TYR A 108 -29.66 10.64 5.19
CA TYR A 108 -29.26 12.05 5.21
C TYR A 108 -30.26 12.88 6.00
N LYS A 109 -29.88 13.29 7.21
CA LYS A 109 -30.68 14.22 8.02
C LYS A 109 -30.22 15.65 7.79
N THR A 110 -31.03 16.41 7.03
CA THR A 110 -30.76 17.81 6.71
C THR A 110 -31.24 18.79 7.78
N ASN A 111 -32.12 18.36 8.68
CA ASN A 111 -32.66 19.16 9.77
C ASN A 111 -32.13 18.69 11.13
N LEU A 112 -30.81 18.74 11.30
CA LEU A 112 -30.12 18.46 12.56
C LEU A 112 -29.46 19.74 13.08
N SER A 113 -29.76 20.10 14.33
CA SER A 113 -28.99 21.12 15.04
C SER A 113 -27.76 20.47 15.68
N TYR A 114 -26.58 21.00 15.38
CA TYR A 114 -25.31 20.57 15.97
C TYR A 114 -24.93 21.39 17.20
N GLU A 115 -25.84 22.23 17.73
CA GLU A 115 -25.57 23.13 18.87
C GLU A 115 -25.03 22.38 20.10
N ASN A 116 -25.66 21.27 20.48
CA ASN A 116 -25.19 20.46 21.62
C ASN A 116 -23.80 19.86 21.39
N TYR A 117 -23.49 19.45 20.16
CA TYR A 117 -22.16 18.94 19.81
C TYR A 117 -21.12 20.06 19.92
N PHE A 118 -21.40 21.23 19.35
CA PHE A 118 -20.49 22.37 19.42
C PHE A 118 -20.32 22.89 20.85
N ASN A 119 -21.36 22.90 21.67
CA ASN A 119 -21.27 23.28 23.08
C ASN A 119 -20.37 22.33 23.88
N GLN A 120 -20.32 21.05 23.54
CA GLN A 120 -19.43 20.07 24.19
C GLN A 120 -18.01 20.08 23.61
N CYS A 121 -17.89 20.30 22.30
CA CYS A 121 -16.61 20.25 21.58
C CYS A 121 -16.01 21.64 21.33
N GLN A 122 -16.50 22.69 22.00
CA GLN A 122 -15.99 24.04 21.80
C GLN A 122 -14.52 24.11 22.23
N PRO A 123 -13.59 24.40 21.30
CA PRO A 123 -12.20 24.54 21.66
C PRO A 123 -12.03 25.76 22.57
N LEU A 124 -11.30 25.60 23.68
CA LEU A 124 -10.96 26.71 24.58
C LEU A 124 -10.11 27.78 23.89
N LEU A 125 -9.29 27.37 22.92
CA LEU A 125 -8.39 28.22 22.14
C LEU A 125 -8.41 27.77 20.68
N CYS A 126 -8.69 28.69 19.77
CA CYS A 126 -8.55 28.46 18.34
C CYS A 126 -7.11 28.75 17.92
N SER A 127 -6.45 27.78 17.29
CA SER A 127 -5.16 27.99 16.62
C SER A 127 -5.37 27.99 15.12
N TYR A 128 -4.92 29.05 14.45
CA TYR A 128 -4.86 29.09 12.99
C TYR A 128 -3.41 28.89 12.55
N SER A 129 -3.20 28.11 11.49
CA SER A 129 -1.92 28.03 10.82
C SER A 129 -1.99 28.81 9.51
N TYR A 130 -1.10 29.79 9.36
CA TYR A 130 -0.91 30.45 8.06
C TYR A 130 0.10 29.64 7.25
N ILE A 131 -0.38 28.95 6.23
CA ILE A 131 0.48 28.34 5.22
C ILE A 131 0.96 29.48 4.32
N LYS A 132 2.15 30.02 4.59
CA LYS A 132 2.79 31.00 3.71
C LYS A 132 3.27 30.25 2.46
N THR A 133 2.55 30.43 1.35
CA THR A 133 2.86 29.79 0.06
C THR A 133 4.12 30.35 -0.61
N HIS A 134 4.59 31.55 -0.21
CA HIS A 134 5.80 32.17 -0.75
C HIS A 134 6.60 32.89 0.34
N ASP A 135 7.57 32.20 0.93
CA ASP A 135 8.57 32.81 1.81
C ASP A 135 9.82 33.18 1.00
N LEU A 136 10.01 34.49 0.76
CA LEU A 136 11.20 35.04 0.09
C LEU A 136 12.49 34.62 0.78
N THR A 137 12.45 34.44 2.11
CA THR A 137 13.61 34.03 2.91
C THR A 137 14.07 32.63 2.52
N GLN A 138 13.13 31.70 2.36
CA GLN A 138 13.43 30.33 1.94
C GLN A 138 14.03 30.29 0.53
N THR A 139 13.52 31.12 -0.37
CA THR A 139 14.02 31.22 -1.74
C THR A 139 15.48 31.69 -1.78
N ILE A 140 15.81 32.72 -1.00
CA ILE A 140 17.20 33.25 -0.91
C ILE A 140 18.14 32.20 -0.31
N ILE A 141 17.72 31.53 0.76
CA ILE A 141 18.52 30.47 1.40
C ILE A 141 18.80 29.34 0.39
N SER A 142 17.78 28.89 -0.35
CA SER A 142 17.95 27.85 -1.37
C SER A 142 18.94 28.23 -2.48
N LEU A 143 18.92 29.49 -2.95
CA LEU A 143 19.86 29.96 -3.96
C LEU A 143 21.31 29.98 -3.45
N ILE A 144 21.52 30.44 -2.21
CA ILE A 144 22.85 30.45 -1.58
C ILE A 144 23.35 29.01 -1.39
N SER A 145 22.49 28.10 -0.92
CA SER A 145 22.84 26.69 -0.73
C SER A 145 23.18 26.00 -2.04
N LEU A 146 22.43 26.28 -3.12
CA LEU A 146 22.67 25.70 -4.44
C LEU A 146 24.02 26.15 -5.00
N TYR A 147 24.30 27.46 -4.94
CA TYR A 147 25.57 28.01 -5.39
C TYR A 147 26.75 27.46 -4.57
N GLY A 148 26.62 27.45 -3.24
CA GLY A 148 27.64 26.91 -2.34
C GLY A 148 27.94 25.44 -2.60
N GLY A 149 26.89 24.62 -2.75
CA GLY A 149 27.03 23.20 -3.06
C GLY A 149 27.69 22.96 -4.42
N LEU A 150 27.28 23.71 -5.45
CA LEU A 150 27.83 23.57 -6.80
C LEU A 150 29.34 23.87 -6.83
N VAL A 151 29.79 24.90 -6.13
CA VAL A 151 31.21 25.26 -6.04
C VAL A 151 32.02 24.14 -5.38
N ILE A 152 31.51 23.58 -4.28
CA ILE A 152 32.19 22.50 -3.54
C ILE A 152 32.29 21.24 -4.41
N ILE A 153 31.17 20.81 -5.01
CA ILE A 153 31.14 19.62 -5.88
C ILE A 153 32.09 19.78 -7.05
N THR A 154 32.09 20.95 -7.70
CA THR A 154 32.96 21.21 -8.85
C THR A 154 34.44 21.10 -8.47
N ARG A 155 34.84 21.64 -7.30
CA ARG A 155 36.22 21.50 -6.79
C ARG A 155 36.61 20.07 -6.46
N CYS A 156 35.70 19.29 -5.88
CA CYS A 156 35.95 17.88 -5.63
C CYS A 156 36.14 17.10 -6.94
N LEU A 157 35.27 17.35 -7.92
CA LEU A 157 35.35 16.71 -9.23
C LEU A 157 36.67 17.05 -9.93
N THR A 158 37.09 18.32 -9.94
CA THR A 158 38.36 18.69 -10.60
C THR A 158 39.57 18.00 -9.98
N ILE A 159 39.64 17.88 -8.64
CA ILE A 159 40.71 17.14 -7.97
C ILE A 159 40.70 15.66 -8.35
N ILE A 160 39.52 15.04 -8.40
CA ILE A 160 39.36 13.64 -8.80
C ILE A 160 39.81 13.45 -10.25
N PHE A 161 39.35 14.30 -11.17
CA PHE A 161 39.74 14.22 -12.59
C PHE A 161 41.25 14.40 -12.78
N VAL A 162 41.88 15.33 -12.07
CA VAL A 162 43.34 15.51 -12.13
C VAL A 162 44.08 14.29 -11.60
N LYS A 163 43.63 13.69 -10.49
CA LYS A 163 44.24 12.47 -9.95
C LYS A 163 44.11 11.29 -10.89
N ILE A 164 42.93 11.10 -11.50
CA ILE A 164 42.70 10.05 -12.49
C ILE A 164 43.62 10.27 -13.71
N TYR A 165 43.70 11.50 -14.21
CA TYR A 165 44.58 11.83 -15.34
C TYR A 165 46.07 11.57 -15.03
N GLN A 166 46.54 11.97 -13.84
CA GLN A 166 47.91 11.68 -13.41
C GLN A 166 48.15 10.17 -13.25
N HIS A 167 47.19 9.44 -12.69
CA HIS A 167 47.29 7.99 -12.55
C HIS A 167 47.39 7.29 -13.91
N GLU A 168 46.55 7.64 -14.88
CA GLU A 168 46.61 7.09 -16.23
C GLU A 168 47.90 7.50 -16.96
N LYS A 169 48.37 8.74 -16.80
CA LYS A 169 49.67 9.17 -17.36
C LYS A 169 50.85 8.37 -16.78
N ASN A 170 50.85 8.13 -15.47
CA ASN A 170 51.90 7.35 -14.80
C ASN A 170 51.84 5.85 -15.15
N ARG A 171 50.66 5.32 -15.51
CA ARG A 171 50.52 3.94 -16.03
C ARG A 171 51.09 3.79 -17.45
N ILE A 172 50.99 4.83 -18.28
CA ILE A 172 51.44 4.80 -19.68
C ILE A 172 52.95 5.09 -19.81
N ASN A 173 53.55 5.86 -18.89
CA ASN A 173 54.98 6.21 -18.96
C ASN A 173 55.70 6.05 -17.59
N PRO A 174 56.14 4.83 -17.22
CA PRO A 174 56.73 4.55 -15.91
C PRO A 174 58.15 5.14 -15.70
N GLU A 175 58.83 5.61 -16.75
CA GLU A 175 60.23 6.09 -16.68
C GLU A 175 60.37 7.50 -16.07
N ALA A 176 59.30 8.27 -15.94
CA ALA A 176 59.34 9.62 -15.34
C ALA A 176 59.41 9.64 -13.80
N LEU A 177 59.23 8.49 -13.14
CA LEU A 177 59.28 8.37 -11.66
C LEU A 177 60.71 8.13 -11.12
N GLN A 178 61.68 7.82 -11.98
CA GLN A 178 63.09 7.61 -11.59
C GLN A 178 64.01 8.84 -11.75
N GLN A 179 63.52 9.96 -12.31
CA GLN A 179 64.34 11.16 -12.55
C GLN A 179 64.13 12.29 -11.53
N ASN A 180 63.37 12.07 -10.45
CA ASN A 180 63.17 13.04 -9.36
C ASN A 180 63.56 12.48 -7.98
N ILE A 181 64.66 11.70 -7.93
CA ILE A 181 65.48 11.52 -6.72
C ILE A 181 66.82 12.19 -6.97
#